data_AF-A0A7J9GHG7-F1
#
_entry.id   AF-A0A7J9GHG7-F1
#
_cell.length_a   1.000
_cell.length_b   1.000
_cell.length_c   1.000
_cell.angle_alpha   90.00
_cell.angle_beta   90.00
_cell.angle_gamma   90.00
#
_symmetry.space_group_name_H-M   'P 1'
#
loop_
_entity.id
_entity.type
_entity.pdbx_description
1 polymer ?
#
loop_
_entity_poly.entity_id
_entity_poly.type
_entity_poly.pdbx_seq_one_letter_code
_entity_poly.pdbx_strand_id
1 'polypeptide(L)' 'MIRFLVDSYNKPVPAILEIPSKDHPYDPAHDSVLSRVKYLFSAESVASGRR' A
#
# COMPACT_ATOMS: atom_id res chain seq x y z
N MET A 1 13.48 6.71 8.69
CA MET A 1 14.10 5.40 9.00
C MET A 1 13.31 4.72 10.12
N ILE A 2 12.16 4.11 9.81
CA ILE A 2 11.35 3.24 10.70
C ILE A 2 10.53 2.19 9.91
N ARG A 3 10.70 2.15 8.58
CA ARG A 3 9.82 1.42 7.64
C ARG A 3 9.73 -0.07 7.98
N PHE A 4 10.86 -0.70 8.33
CA PHE A 4 10.93 -2.11 8.70
C PHE A 4 10.04 -2.47 9.92
N LEU A 5 9.86 -1.55 10.88
CA LEU A 5 9.00 -1.78 12.04
C LEU A 5 7.52 -1.76 11.64
N VAL A 6 7.14 -0.79 10.79
CA VAL A 6 5.79 -0.65 10.27
C VAL A 6 5.41 -1.87 9.43
N ASP A 7 6.30 -2.29 8.53
CA ASP A 7 6.06 -3.46 7.67
C ASP A 7 5.96 -4.77 8.46
N SER A 8 6.68 -4.89 9.59
CA SER A 8 6.64 -6.08 10.46
C SER A 8 5.37 -6.17 11.31
N TYR A 9 4.61 -5.08 11.44
CA TYR A 9 3.46 -5.00 12.31
C TYR A 9 2.19 -5.51 11.61
N ASN A 10 1.70 -6.68 12.06
CA ASN A 10 0.56 -7.37 11.44
C ASN A 10 -0.68 -7.48 12.36
N LYS A 11 -0.63 -6.90 13.56
CA LYS A 11 -1.75 -6.97 14.50
C LYS A 11 -2.87 -6.03 14.05
N PRO A 12 -4.14 -6.39 14.24
CA PRO A 12 -5.26 -5.56 13.80
C PRO A 12 -5.38 -4.24 14.57
N VAL A 13 -4.84 -4.14 15.79
CA VAL A 13 -4.95 -2.95 16.66
C VAL A 13 -3.66 -2.72 17.45
N PRO A 14 -3.12 -1.48 17.47
CA PRO A 14 -3.57 -0.27 16.76
C PRO A 14 -3.44 -0.35 15.23
N ALA A 15 -4.30 0.36 14.51
CA ALA A 15 -4.17 0.57 13.07
C ALA A 15 -3.09 1.64 12.78
N ILE A 16 -2.28 1.41 11.75
CA ILE A 16 -1.22 2.33 11.34
C ILE A 16 -1.66 2.99 10.02
N LEU A 17 -1.61 4.33 9.99
CA LEU A 17 -1.95 5.15 8.82
C LEU A 17 -0.83 6.12 8.51
N GLU A 18 -0.30 6.08 7.28
CA GLU A 18 0.70 7.03 6.79
C GLU A 18 -0.04 8.22 6.14
N ILE A 19 0.33 9.45 6.53
CA ILE A 19 -0.27 10.70 6.04
C ILE A 19 0.86 11.59 5.50
N PRO A 20 0.67 12.26 4.35
CA PRO A 20 1.64 13.22 3.85
C PRO A 20 1.85 14.39 4.82
N SER A 21 3.03 15.00 4.78
CA SER A 21 3.32 16.20 5.56
C SER A 21 3.09 17.46 4.72
N LYS A 22 3.08 18.63 5.35
CA LYS A 22 2.96 19.91 4.63
C LYS A 22 4.15 20.13 3.69
N ASP A 23 5.35 19.76 4.11
CA ASP A 23 6.58 20.00 3.35
C ASP A 23 6.85 18.92 2.30
N HIS A 24 6.24 17.74 2.46
CA HIS A 24 6.34 16.61 1.54
C HIS A 24 4.93 16.23 1.08
N PRO A 25 4.44 16.84 -0.02
CA PRO A 25 3.11 16.57 -0.55
C PRO A 25 2.97 15.11 -0.97
N TYR A 26 1.72 14.65 -1.08
CA TYR A 26 1.40 13.28 -1.45
C TYR A 26 2.06 12.88 -2.78
N ASP A 27 2.83 11.79 -2.75
CA ASP A 27 3.37 11.14 -3.93
C ASP A 27 2.71 9.75 -4.10
N PRO A 28 1.85 9.57 -5.12
CA PRO A 28 1.20 8.29 -5.39
C PRO A 28 2.17 7.13 -5.68
N ALA A 29 3.41 7.42 -6.10
CA ALA A 29 4.39 6.39 -6.41
C ALA A 29 4.98 5.69 -5.17
N HIS A 30 4.91 6.33 -3.99
CA HIS A 30 5.51 5.84 -2.75
C HIS A 30 4.48 5.24 -1.78
N ASP A 31 3.22 5.10 -2.19
CA ASP A 31 2.13 4.58 -1.36
C ASP A 31 2.09 3.04 -1.39
N SER A 32 2.34 2.43 -0.23
CA SER A 32 2.34 0.97 -0.06
C SER A 32 0.94 0.36 -0.20
N VAL A 33 -0.11 1.13 0.11
CA VAL A 33 -1.52 0.71 -0.05
C VAL A 33 -1.86 0.68 -1.52
N LEU A 34 -1.53 1.72 -2.29
CA LEU A 34 -1.74 1.73 -3.74
C LEU A 34 -0.98 0.61 -4.43
N SER A 35 0.24 0.30 -3.97
CA SER A 35 1.03 -0.82 -4.50
C SER A 35 0.34 -2.17 -4.28
N ARG A 36 -0.23 -2.40 -3.08
CA ARG A 36 -0.98 -3.62 -2.75
C ARG A 36 -2.27 -3.73 -3.56
N VAL A 37 -2.96 -2.61 -3.76
CA VAL A 37 -4.18 -2.51 -4.58
C VAL A 37 -3.89 -2.78 -6.06
N LYS A 38 -2.81 -2.21 -6.60
CA LYS A 38 -2.38 -2.43 -7.98
C LYS A 38 -2.09 -3.91 -8.26
N TYR A 39 -1.49 -4.62 -7.30
CA TYR A 39 -1.30 -6.07 -7.40
C TYR A 39 -2.63 -6.83 -7.46
N LEU A 40 -3.60 -6.47 -6.62
CA LEU A 40 -4.93 -7.11 -6.61
C LEU A 40 -5.69 -6.91 -7.93
N PHE A 41 -5.73 -5.68 -8.46
CA PHE A 41 -6.40 -5.39 -9.74
C PHE A 41 -5.65 -5.93 -10.97
N SER A 42 -4.33 -6.06 -10.91
CA SER A 42 -3.56 -6.72 -11.98
C SER A 42 -3.81 -8.23 -11.99
N ALA A 43 -3.94 -8.87 -10.83
CA ALA A 43 -4.24 -10.30 -10.73
C ALA A 43 -5.63 -10.65 -11.28
N GLU A 44 -6.64 -9.81 -11.06
CA GLU A 44 -7.98 -10.02 -11.64
C GLU A 44 -8.02 -9.82 -13.16
N SER A 45 -7.26 -8.87 -13.70
CA SER A 45 -7.22 -8.64 -15.16
C SER A 45 -6.65 -9.84 -15.93
N VAL A 46 -5.65 -10.53 -15.38
CA VAL A 46 -5.11 -11.77 -15.98
C VAL A 46 -6.07 -12.95 -15.83
N ALA A 47 -6.87 -13.00 -14.76
CA ALA A 47 -7.88 -14.04 -14.56
C ALA A 47 -9.09 -13.91 -15.51
N SER A 48 -9.43 -12.67 -15.92
CA SER A 48 -10.56 -12.41 -16.82
C SER A 48 -10.25 -12.65 -18.30
N GLY A 49 -8.99 -12.83 -18.69
CA GLY A 49 -8.58 -13.10 -20.08
C GLY A 49 -8.58 -14.58 -20.50
N ARG A 50 -9.11 -15.49 -19.66
CA ARG A 50 -9.14 -16.95 -19.89
C ARG A 50 -10.55 -17.53 -20.09
N ARG A 51 -11.54 -16.73 -20.49
CA ARG A 51 -12.87 -17.21 -20.86
C ARG A 51 -13.16 -16.94 -22.33
#